data_AF-A0A7J3B1Z2-F1
#
_entry.id   AF-A0A7J3B1Z2-F1
#
_cell.length_a   1.000
_cell.length_b   1.000
_cell.length_c   1.000
_cell.angle_alpha   90.00
_cell.angle_beta   90.00
_cell.angle_gamma   90.00
#
_symmetry.space_group_name_H-M   'P 1'
#
loop_
_entity.id
_entity.type
_entity.pdbx_description
1 polymer ?
#
loop_
_entity_poly.entity_id
_entity_poly.type
_entity_poly.pdbx_seq_one_letter_code
_entity_poly.pdbx_strand_id
1 'polypeptide(L)'
;MSKRTHLAFALLLSAYLFRFSPQQLLFVPIVLISAMLPDLDLALRGFPLVEHRKTFHNIWFTAAAAYAIFYLTGSPLVAELSSIGIISHLLMDSSTKVGVMWFYPLSKWK
;
A
#
# COMPACT_ATOMS: atom_id res chain seq x y z
N MET A 1 -3.60 -7.83 8.96
CA MET A 1 -4.68 -7.24 9.80
C MET A 1 -6.01 -7.38 9.03
N SER A 2 -7.13 -6.75 9.42
CA SER A 2 -8.35 -6.77 8.60
C SER A 2 -8.37 -5.61 7.59
N LYS A 3 -9.00 -5.80 6.42
CA LYS A 3 -9.19 -4.73 5.41
C LYS A 3 -9.83 -3.47 5.99
N ARG A 4 -10.80 -3.64 6.89
CA ARG A 4 -11.48 -2.53 7.57
C ARG A 4 -10.50 -1.68 8.39
N THR A 5 -9.54 -2.32 9.04
CA THR A 5 -8.53 -1.62 9.85
C THR A 5 -7.54 -0.86 8.97
N HIS A 6 -7.14 -1.41 7.83
CA HIS A 6 -6.30 -0.70 6.85
C HIS A 6 -7.03 0.51 6.28
N LEU A 7 -8.32 0.37 5.90
CA LEU A 7 -9.13 1.49 5.42
C LEU A 7 -9.33 2.57 6.49
N ALA A 8 -9.57 2.17 7.75
CA ALA A 8 -9.70 3.13 8.85
C ALA A 8 -8.39 3.93 9.07
N PHE A 9 -7.24 3.25 9.02
CA PHE A 9 -5.93 3.91 9.14
C PHE A 9 -5.63 4.81 7.93
N ALA A 10 -5.92 4.34 6.71
CA ALA A 10 -5.77 5.13 5.49
C ALA A 10 -6.69 6.37 5.48
N LEU A 11 -7.89 6.26 6.04
CA LEU A 11 -8.79 7.41 6.21
C LEU A 11 -8.24 8.42 7.22
N LEU A 12 -7.72 7.96 8.36
CA LEU A 12 -7.04 8.81 9.34
C LEU A 12 -5.85 9.54 8.72
N LEU A 13 -5.02 8.81 7.97
CA LEU A 13 -3.86 9.37 7.28
C LEU A 13 -4.27 10.41 6.22
N SER A 14 -5.34 10.13 5.47
CA SER A 14 -5.89 11.07 4.50
C SER A 14 -6.39 12.35 5.16
N ALA A 15 -7.06 12.25 6.33
CA ALA A 15 -7.48 13.41 7.09
C ALA A 15 -6.29 14.23 7.63
N TYR A 16 -5.19 13.57 8.01
CA TYR A 16 -3.96 14.24 8.41
C TYR A 16 -3.31 14.99 7.24
N LEU A 17 -3.19 14.36 6.06
CA LEU A 17 -2.63 14.97 4.86
C LEU A 17 -3.48 16.14 4.36
N PHE A 18 -4.80 16.04 4.47
CA PHE A 18 -5.74 17.11 4.12
C PHE A 18 -5.45 18.42 4.85
N ARG A 19 -4.91 18.36 6.08
CA ARG A 19 -4.53 19.56 6.84
C ARG A 19 -3.46 20.39 6.14
N PHE A 20 -2.58 19.76 5.38
CA PHE A 20 -1.46 20.42 4.71
C PHE A 20 -1.82 20.92 3.31
N SER A 21 -2.75 20.25 2.63
CA SER A 21 -3.18 20.60 1.28
C SER A 21 -4.69 20.40 1.08
N PRO A 22 -5.53 21.28 1.66
CA PRO A 22 -6.99 21.11 1.69
C PRO A 22 -7.68 21.22 0.32
N GLN A 23 -7.00 21.77 -0.70
CA GLN A 23 -7.54 21.89 -2.06
C GLN A 23 -7.61 20.55 -2.80
N GLN A 24 -7.02 19.48 -2.26
CA GLN A 24 -6.80 18.26 -2.99
C GLN A 24 -7.59 17.08 -2.40
N LEU A 25 -8.93 17.20 -2.39
CA LEU A 25 -9.84 16.15 -1.88
C LEU A 25 -9.68 14.78 -2.57
N LEU A 26 -9.09 14.75 -3.77
CA LEU A 26 -8.79 13.53 -4.53
C LEU A 26 -7.85 12.56 -3.78
N PHE A 27 -7.17 13.02 -2.74
CA PHE A 27 -6.24 12.22 -1.95
C PHE A 27 -6.91 11.09 -1.21
N VAL A 28 -8.07 11.37 -0.63
CA VAL A 28 -8.80 10.42 0.21
C VAL A 28 -9.12 9.13 -0.58
N PRO A 29 -9.76 9.17 -1.75
CA PRO A 29 -10.00 7.95 -2.52
C PRO A 29 -8.72 7.29 -3.01
N ILE A 30 -7.69 8.05 -3.42
CA ILE A 30 -6.43 7.48 -3.90
C ILE A 30 -5.72 6.69 -2.79
N VAL A 31 -5.56 7.28 -1.61
CA VAL A 31 -4.90 6.65 -0.46
C VAL A 31 -5.69 5.42 0.00
N LEU A 32 -7.02 5.51 0.08
CA LEU A 32 -7.89 4.38 0.46
C LEU A 32 -7.79 3.21 -0.51
N ILE A 33 -7.91 3.46 -1.82
CA ILE A 33 -7.83 2.42 -2.85
C ILE A 33 -6.43 1.80 -2.84
N SER A 34 -5.39 2.64 -2.78
CA SER A 34 -4.01 2.19 -2.85
C SER A 34 -3.59 1.37 -1.62
N ALA A 35 -4.16 1.66 -0.44
CA ALA A 35 -3.97 0.85 0.76
C ALA A 35 -4.53 -0.58 0.63
N MET A 36 -5.36 -0.88 -0.37
CA MET A 36 -5.87 -2.22 -0.65
C MET A 36 -5.03 -2.99 -1.67
N LEU A 37 -4.11 -2.33 -2.39
CA LEU A 37 -3.31 -2.96 -3.45
C LEU A 37 -2.45 -4.13 -2.95
N PRO A 38 -1.80 -4.07 -1.77
CA PRO A 38 -1.02 -5.22 -1.29
C PRO A 38 -1.85 -6.49 -1.14
N ASP A 39 -3.10 -6.35 -0.68
CA ASP A 39 -4.04 -7.46 -0.48
C ASP A 39 -4.57 -8.07 -1.79
N LEU A 40 -4.16 -7.57 -2.96
CA LEU A 40 -4.45 -8.26 -4.23
C LEU A 40 -3.80 -9.64 -4.28
N ASP A 41 -2.73 -9.88 -3.51
CA ASP A 41 -2.12 -11.20 -3.37
C ASP A 41 -3.09 -12.23 -2.78
N LEU A 42 -4.10 -11.81 -2.00
CA LEU A 42 -5.17 -12.66 -1.49
C LEU A 42 -6.02 -13.23 -2.62
N ALA A 43 -6.34 -12.39 -3.62
CA ALA A 43 -7.10 -12.81 -4.80
C ALA A 43 -6.27 -13.71 -5.73
N LEU A 44 -4.94 -13.58 -5.66
CA LEU A 44 -4.00 -14.31 -6.50
C LEU A 44 -3.35 -15.53 -5.80
N ARG A 45 -3.85 -15.94 -4.63
CA ARG A 45 -3.32 -17.10 -3.88
C ARG A 45 -3.29 -18.42 -4.66
N GLY A 46 -4.07 -18.55 -5.74
CA GLY A 46 -4.04 -19.71 -6.62
C GLY A 46 -2.85 -19.74 -7.59
N PHE A 47 -2.13 -18.62 -7.75
CA PHE A 47 -0.97 -18.55 -8.63
C PHE A 47 0.30 -19.04 -7.90
N PRO A 48 1.15 -19.82 -8.57
CA PRO A 48 2.43 -20.22 -8.02
C PRO A 48 3.28 -18.97 -7.71
N LEU A 49 4.02 -19.01 -6.61
CA LEU A 49 4.90 -17.92 -6.11
C LEU A 49 4.18 -16.69 -5.51
N VAL A 50 2.85 -16.65 -5.52
CA VAL A 50 2.10 -15.61 -4.82
C VAL A 50 1.82 -16.04 -3.38
N GLU A 51 2.50 -15.38 -2.45
CA GLU A 51 2.34 -15.61 -1.03
C GLU A 51 1.87 -14.34 -0.33
N HIS A 52 0.77 -14.48 0.42
CA HIS A 52 0.21 -13.37 1.18
C HIS A 52 1.23 -12.84 2.19
N ARG A 53 1.39 -11.51 2.25
CA ARG A 53 2.40 -10.80 3.08
C ARG A 53 3.85 -10.95 2.65
N LYS A 54 4.10 -11.51 1.46
CA LYS A 54 5.43 -11.53 0.82
C LYS A 54 5.42 -10.81 -0.50
N THR A 55 4.61 -11.28 -1.43
CA THR A 55 4.76 -10.94 -2.85
C THR A 55 4.42 -9.47 -3.12
N PHE A 56 3.35 -8.95 -2.53
CA PHE A 56 2.96 -7.54 -2.68
C PHE A 56 3.21 -6.68 -1.43
N HIS A 57 3.74 -7.27 -0.34
CA HIS A 57 4.01 -6.56 0.92
C HIS A 57 5.51 -6.28 1.10
N ASN A 58 6.14 -5.71 0.07
CA ASN A 58 7.55 -5.36 0.08
C ASN A 58 7.79 -4.04 -0.67
N ILE A 59 8.97 -3.45 -0.47
CA ILE A 59 9.32 -2.15 -1.04
C ILE A 59 9.40 -2.16 -2.56
N TRP A 60 9.73 -3.31 -3.16
CA TRP A 60 9.83 -3.45 -4.61
C TRP A 60 8.47 -3.41 -5.28
N PHE A 61 7.46 -4.06 -4.68
CA PHE A 61 6.07 -3.91 -5.11
C PHE A 61 5.62 -2.46 -5.01
N THR A 62 5.90 -1.78 -3.90
CA THR A 62 5.59 -0.35 -3.75
C THR A 62 6.21 0.49 -4.86
N ALA A 63 7.50 0.29 -5.17
CA ALA A 63 8.20 1.01 -6.22
C ALA A 63 7.63 0.72 -7.62
N ALA A 64 7.36 -0.56 -7.92
CA ALA A 64 6.76 -0.97 -9.19
C ALA A 64 5.33 -0.42 -9.35
N ALA A 65 4.52 -0.47 -8.30
CA ALA A 65 3.18 0.09 -8.29
C ALA A 65 3.20 1.62 -8.46
N ALA A 66 4.09 2.32 -7.75
CA ALA A 66 4.28 3.77 -7.90
C ALA A 66 4.67 4.14 -9.33
N TYR A 67 5.64 3.43 -9.92
CA TYR A 67 6.06 3.65 -11.30
C TYR A 67 4.92 3.38 -12.30
N ALA A 68 4.19 2.27 -12.14
CA ALA A 68 3.06 1.94 -13.00
C ALA A 68 1.95 3.01 -12.91
N ILE A 69 1.62 3.47 -11.71
CA ILE A 69 0.61 4.51 -11.49
C ILE A 69 1.06 5.83 -12.09
N PHE A 70 2.33 6.20 -11.93
CA PHE A 70 2.90 7.39 -12.58
C PHE A 70 2.79 7.29 -14.11
N TYR A 71 3.22 6.16 -14.68
CA TYR A 71 3.18 5.93 -16.13
C TYR A 71 1.75 6.00 -16.70
N LEU A 72 0.77 5.45 -15.99
CA LEU A 72 -0.63 5.42 -16.43
C LEU A 72 -1.36 6.77 -16.28
N THR A 73 -0.96 7.59 -15.29
CA THR A 73 -1.67 8.83 -14.96
C THR A 73 -0.94 10.11 -15.39
N GLY A 74 0.37 10.02 -15.64
CA GLY A 74 1.24 11.18 -15.87
C GLY A 74 1.41 12.08 -14.65
N SER A 75 0.89 11.70 -13.47
CA SER A 75 0.83 12.56 -12.29
C SER A 75 1.74 12.05 -11.18
N PRO A 76 2.84 12.76 -10.86
CA PRO A 76 3.70 12.43 -9.72
C PRO A 76 2.92 12.40 -8.41
N LEU A 77 1.96 13.32 -8.26
CA LEU A 77 1.11 13.44 -7.07
C LEU A 77 0.26 12.18 -6.85
N VAL A 78 -0.35 11.64 -7.90
CA VAL A 78 -1.16 10.41 -7.77
C VAL A 78 -0.27 9.23 -7.37
N ALA A 79 0.91 9.10 -7.97
CA ALA A 79 1.87 8.05 -7.62
C ALA A 79 2.38 8.17 -6.17
N GLU A 80 2.64 9.39 -5.70
CA GLU A 80 3.06 9.67 -4.33
C GLU A 80 1.97 9.27 -3.32
N LEU A 81 0.74 9.73 -3.51
CA LEU A 81 -0.40 9.39 -2.65
C LEU A 81 -0.70 7.89 -2.64
N SER A 82 -0.57 7.24 -3.79
CA SER A 82 -0.69 5.79 -3.88
C SER A 82 0.40 5.08 -3.10
N SER A 83 1.64 5.55 -3.19
CA SER A 83 2.76 5.04 -2.40
C SER A 83 2.51 5.19 -0.91
N ILE A 84 1.97 6.33 -0.47
CA ILE A 84 1.58 6.57 0.92
C ILE A 84 0.50 5.57 1.35
N GLY A 85 -0.53 5.35 0.53
CA GLY A 85 -1.56 4.34 0.81
C GLY A 85 -0.98 2.93 0.97
N ILE A 86 -0.11 2.50 0.05
CA ILE A 86 0.57 1.19 0.12
C ILE A 86 1.45 1.10 1.37
N ILE A 87 2.29 2.10 1.65
CA ILE A 87 3.18 2.11 2.81
C ILE A 87 2.37 2.06 4.11
N SER A 88 1.25 2.78 4.19
CA SER A 88 0.35 2.73 5.35
C SER A 88 -0.13 1.30 5.62
N HIS A 89 -0.42 0.52 4.57
CA HIS A 89 -0.79 -0.89 4.70
C HIS A 89 0.36 -1.72 5.30
N LEU A 90 1.56 -1.60 4.74
CA LEU A 90 2.75 -2.34 5.19
C LEU A 90 3.13 -1.99 6.63
N LEU A 91 3.05 -0.72 7.03
CA LEU A 91 3.31 -0.27 8.40
C LEU A 91 2.31 -0.88 9.39
N MET A 92 1.03 -0.92 9.02
CA MET A 92 0.02 -1.52 9.87
C MET A 92 0.20 -3.04 10.00
N ASP A 93 0.53 -3.73 8.92
CA ASP A 93 0.83 -5.16 9.00
C ASP A 93 2.15 -5.44 9.75
N SER A 94 3.12 -4.52 9.69
CA SER A 94 4.36 -4.57 10.50
C SER A 94 4.08 -4.48 12.00
N SER A 95 2.97 -3.87 12.41
CA SER A 95 2.55 -3.78 13.81
C SER A 95 1.88 -5.07 14.33
N THR A 96 1.73 -6.09 13.48
CA THR A 96 1.17 -7.39 13.87
C THR A 96 2.26 -8.38 14.24
N LYS A 97 1.91 -9.46 14.98
CA LYS A 97 2.86 -10.54 15.32
C LYS A 97 3.53 -11.21 14.10
N VAL A 98 2.89 -11.15 12.93
CA VAL A 98 3.40 -11.75 11.69
C VAL A 98 4.32 -10.79 10.94
N GLY A 99 4.01 -9.49 10.96
CA GLY A 99 4.76 -8.49 10.21
C GLY A 99 4.60 -8.59 8.69
N VAL A 100 5.54 -7.95 7.98
CA VAL A 100 5.71 -8.02 6.52
C VAL A 100 7.18 -8.22 6.17
N MET A 101 7.45 -8.80 5.00
CA MET A 101 8.82 -8.98 4.53
C MET A 101 9.25 -7.82 3.61
N TRP A 102 9.66 -6.71 4.22
CA TRP A 102 10.00 -5.46 3.53
C TRP A 102 10.93 -5.61 2.31
N PHE A 103 11.90 -6.54 2.35
CA PHE A 103 12.91 -6.71 1.30
C PHE A 103 12.80 -8.04 0.55
N TYR A 104 11.68 -8.77 0.64
CA TYR A 104 11.46 -9.99 -0.15
C TYR A 104 11.71 -9.74 -1.65
N PRO A 105 12.40 -10.61 -2.40
CA PRO A 105 12.98 -11.90 -2.01
C PRO A 105 14.42 -11.85 -1.47
N LEU A 106 14.97 -10.65 -1.25
CA LEU A 106 16.35 -10.47 -0.76
C LEU A 106 16.48 -10.72 0.76
N SER A 107 15.36 -10.69 1.50
CA SER A 107 15.32 -11.05 2.92
C SER A 107 14.66 -12.40 3.18
N LYS A 108 14.92 -12.98 4.35
CA LYS A 108 14.21 -14.15 4.88
C LYS A 108 13.21 -13.73 5.95
N TRP A 109 12.20 -14.57 6.23
CA TRP A 109 11.34 -14.37 7.40
C TRP A 109 12.20 -14.37 8.66
N LYS A 110 11.94 -13.41 9.55
CA LYS A 110 12.46 -13.42 10.92
C LYS A 110 11.61 -14.34 11.78
#